data_AF-A0A4Q5QNH6-F1
#
_entry.id   AF-A0A4Q5QNH6-F1
#
_cell.length_a   1.000
_cell.length_b   1.000
_cell.length_c   1.000
_cell.angle_alpha   90.00
_cell.angle_beta   90.00
_cell.angle_gamma   90.00
#
_symmetry.space_group_name_H-M   'P 1'
#
loop_
_entity.id
_entity.type
_entity.pdbx_description
1 polymer ?
#
loop_
_entity_poly.entity_id
_entity_poly.type
_entity_poly.pdbx_seq_one_letter_code
_entity_poly.pdbx_strand_id
1 'polypeptide(L)'
;MPPRMAYPTPTTSTSPLGLSRLMAPVKQAIAAEVSSIFNDRSRGEQPVMRRGDGWFSPSSVIWRVHGDITGMMVGGIAALMLQMLHPAVLAGVWDHSQFRSDLNGRLRRTARFIALTTYS
;
A
#
# COMPACT_ATOMS: atom_id res chain seq x y z
N MET A 1 18.11 31.42 34.04
CA MET A 1 18.44 30.59 32.86
C MET A 1 18.48 29.13 33.31
N PRO A 2 17.53 28.26 32.92
CA PRO A 2 17.56 26.84 33.32
C PRO A 2 18.48 26.01 32.38
N PRO A 3 19.10 24.92 32.88
CA PRO A 3 20.00 24.08 32.10
C PRO A 3 19.27 23.17 31.09
N ARG A 4 19.85 23.02 29.89
CA ARG A 4 19.36 22.13 28.82
C ARG A 4 19.46 20.65 29.24
N MET A 5 18.31 19.98 29.35
CA MET A 5 18.21 18.54 29.53
C MET A 5 18.69 17.83 28.24
N ALA A 6 19.80 17.10 28.32
CA ALA A 6 20.34 16.33 27.20
C ALA A 6 19.46 15.08 26.98
N TYR A 7 18.81 15.00 25.82
CA TYR A 7 18.12 13.77 25.41
C TYR A 7 19.15 12.72 24.97
N PRO A 8 19.03 11.45 25.39
CA PRO A 8 19.86 10.37 24.86
C PRO A 8 19.56 10.17 23.38
N THR A 9 20.59 10.20 22.55
CA THR A 9 20.53 9.85 21.12
C THR A 9 20.10 8.39 20.97
N PRO A 10 19.15 8.05 20.06
CA PRO A 10 18.78 6.67 19.82
C PRO A 10 19.99 5.90 19.28
N THR A 11 20.47 4.93 20.05
CA THR A 11 21.46 3.97 19.59
C THR A 11 20.84 3.11 18.50
N THR A 12 21.36 3.23 17.28
CA THR A 12 21.01 2.37 16.16
C THR A 12 21.37 0.93 16.52
N SER A 13 20.36 0.11 16.79
CA SER A 13 20.53 -1.31 17.08
C SER A 13 21.14 -2.01 15.87
N THR A 14 22.43 -2.35 15.96
CA THR A 14 23.18 -3.13 14.98
C THR A 14 22.64 -4.55 14.94
N SER A 15 21.65 -4.81 14.07
CA SER A 15 21.22 -6.18 13.77
C SER A 15 22.39 -7.00 13.22
N PRO A 16 22.52 -8.29 13.56
CA PRO A 16 23.64 -9.11 13.10
C PRO A 16 23.65 -9.23 11.58
N LEU A 17 24.72 -8.74 10.97
CA LEU A 17 24.92 -8.52 9.52
C LEU A 17 24.78 -9.77 8.62
N GLY A 18 24.71 -10.98 9.20
CA GLY A 18 24.68 -12.24 8.46
C GLY A 18 23.28 -12.69 8.03
N LEU A 19 22.29 -12.62 8.93
CA LEU A 19 20.95 -13.16 8.67
C LEU A 19 20.16 -12.26 7.70
N SER A 20 20.32 -10.94 7.82
CA SER A 20 19.65 -9.95 6.97
C SER A 20 20.15 -9.98 5.52
N ARG A 21 21.44 -10.25 5.28
CA ARG A 21 21.98 -10.47 3.93
C ARG A 21 21.51 -11.78 3.33
N LEU A 22 21.43 -12.85 4.14
CA LEU A 22 20.94 -14.15 3.69
C LEU A 22 19.45 -14.10 3.30
N MET A 23 18.63 -13.37 4.06
CA MET A 23 17.19 -13.25 3.81
C MET A 23 16.82 -12.14 2.81
N ALA A 24 17.76 -11.26 2.44
CA ALA A 24 17.55 -10.19 1.46
C ALA A 24 16.92 -10.68 0.15
N PRO A 25 17.41 -11.75 -0.52
CA PRO A 25 16.81 -12.24 -1.76
C PRO A 25 15.37 -12.74 -1.57
N VAL A 26 15.06 -13.41 -0.44
CA VAL A 26 13.70 -13.89 -0.15
C VAL A 26 12.75 -12.72 0.08
N LYS A 27 13.18 -11.73 0.88
CA LYS A 27 12.41 -10.50 1.11
C LYS A 27 12.15 -9.75 -0.19
N GLN A 28 13.16 -9.65 -1.05
CA GLN A 28 13.05 -9.01 -2.37
C GLN A 28 12.10 -9.77 -3.29
N ALA A 29 12.15 -11.11 -3.30
CA ALA A 29 11.25 -11.94 -4.08
C ALA A 29 9.78 -11.76 -3.64
N ILE A 30 9.52 -11.81 -2.32
CA ILE A 30 8.18 -11.57 -1.77
C ILE A 30 7.70 -10.15 -2.10
N ALA A 31 8.56 -9.13 -1.93
CA ALA A 31 8.20 -7.75 -2.25
C ALA A 31 7.93 -7.56 -3.75
N ALA A 32 8.68 -8.23 -4.62
CA ALA A 32 8.48 -8.20 -6.06
C ALA A 32 7.15 -8.86 -6.45
N GLU A 33 6.83 -10.00 -5.85
CA GLU A 33 5.58 -10.72 -6.07
C GLU A 33 4.38 -9.89 -5.64
N VAL A 34 4.40 -9.35 -4.42
CA VAL A 34 3.36 -8.44 -3.91
C VAL A 34 3.23 -7.21 -4.81
N SER A 35 4.34 -6.63 -5.26
CA SER A 35 4.33 -5.50 -6.18
C SER A 35 3.71 -5.85 -7.54
N SER A 36 3.81 -7.10 -8.01
CA SER A 36 3.25 -7.53 -9.30
C SER A 36 1.72 -7.58 -9.30
N ILE A 37 1.12 -7.92 -8.15
CA ILE A 37 -0.34 -7.94 -7.95
C ILE A 37 -0.92 -6.54 -8.20
N PHE A 38 -0.21 -5.49 -7.77
CA PHE A 38 -0.68 -4.11 -7.84
C PHE A 38 -0.13 -3.27 -8.98
N ASN A 39 0.89 -3.76 -9.71
CA ASN A 39 1.48 -3.02 -10.81
C ASN A 39 1.77 -3.93 -12.02
N ASP A 40 1.16 -3.65 -13.17
CA ASP A 40 1.27 -4.51 -14.34
C ASP A 40 2.56 -4.18 -15.09
N ARG A 41 3.64 -4.85 -14.70
CA ARG A 41 4.96 -4.66 -15.34
C ARG A 41 4.95 -5.08 -16.80
N SER A 42 4.08 -6.00 -17.21
CA SER A 42 3.97 -6.45 -18.61
C SER A 42 3.37 -5.38 -19.53
N ARG A 43 2.53 -4.50 -18.98
CA ARG A 43 1.96 -3.32 -19.67
C ARG A 43 2.77 -2.04 -19.46
N GLY A 44 3.95 -2.14 -18.85
CA GLY A 44 4.83 -1.00 -18.60
C GLY A 44 4.37 -0.07 -17.47
N GLU A 45 3.43 -0.49 -16.63
CA GLU A 45 3.05 0.31 -15.46
C GLU A 45 4.22 0.38 -14.49
N GLN A 46 4.59 1.59 -14.08
CA GLN A 46 5.58 1.81 -13.04
C GLN A 46 4.88 2.11 -11.70
N PRO A 47 5.47 1.65 -10.57
CA PRO A 47 4.97 2.01 -9.25
C PRO A 47 4.96 3.52 -9.09
N VAL A 48 3.92 4.06 -8.46
CA VAL A 48 3.84 5.50 -8.20
C VAL A 48 5.00 5.90 -7.29
N MET A 49 5.78 6.88 -7.74
CA MET A 49 6.91 7.40 -7.00
C MET A 49 6.40 8.24 -5.82
N ARG A 50 6.94 7.99 -4.62
CA ARG A 50 6.60 8.76 -3.42
C ARG A 50 7.32 10.10 -3.43
N ARG A 51 6.59 11.20 -3.64
CA ARG A 51 7.14 12.55 -3.62
C ARG A 51 6.65 13.32 -2.40
N GLY A 52 7.53 14.12 -1.80
CA GLY A 52 7.23 14.84 -0.56
C GLY A 52 6.40 16.12 -0.73
N ASP A 53 6.12 16.51 -1.98
CA ASP A 53 5.39 17.71 -2.40
C ASP A 53 3.92 17.44 -2.76
N GLY A 54 3.43 16.22 -2.55
CA GLY A 54 2.04 15.85 -2.80
C GLY A 54 1.03 16.46 -1.81
N TRP A 55 -0.25 16.20 -2.05
CA TRP A 55 -1.39 16.74 -1.27
C TRP A 55 -1.32 16.43 0.24
N PHE A 56 -0.63 15.35 0.61
CA PHE A 56 -0.45 14.93 1.99
C PHE A 56 1.01 14.88 2.36
N SER A 57 1.36 15.46 3.51
CA SER A 57 2.72 15.41 4.05
C SER A 57 3.20 13.97 4.28
N PRO A 58 4.49 13.66 4.06
CA PRO A 58 5.08 12.37 4.40
C PRO A 58 4.93 11.93 5.86
N SER A 59 4.74 12.87 6.79
CA SER A 59 4.50 12.57 8.21
C SER A 59 3.03 12.29 8.56
N SER A 60 2.12 12.43 7.59
CA SER A 60 0.68 12.24 7.80
C SER A 60 0.32 10.78 8.08
N VAL A 61 -0.80 10.59 8.80
CA VAL A 61 -1.38 9.25 9.02
C VAL A 61 -1.77 8.61 7.70
N ILE A 62 -2.19 9.40 6.70
CA ILE A 62 -2.56 8.94 5.37
C ILE A 62 -1.39 8.25 4.68
N TRP A 63 -0.19 8.84 4.73
CA TRP A 63 1.03 8.22 4.20
C TRP A 63 1.39 6.91 4.91
N ARG A 64 1.22 6.88 6.24
CA ARG A 64 1.53 5.72 7.07
C ARG A 64 0.60 4.54 6.77
N VAL A 65 -0.71 4.78 6.72
CA VAL A 65 -1.73 3.75 6.51
C VAL A 65 -1.69 3.21 5.08
N HIS A 66 -1.63 4.10 4.07
CA HIS A 66 -1.51 3.66 2.68
C HIS A 66 -0.13 3.08 2.35
N GLY A 67 0.86 3.30 3.22
CA GLY A 67 2.19 2.70 3.12
C GLY A 67 2.23 1.24 3.55
N ASP A 68 1.22 0.80 4.32
CA ASP A 68 1.02 -0.59 4.73
C ASP A 68 -0.01 -1.26 3.82
N ILE A 69 0.48 -2.19 2.99
CA ILE A 69 -0.35 -2.96 2.06
C ILE A 69 -1.41 -3.77 2.82
N THR A 70 -1.08 -4.28 4.00
CA THR A 70 -2.01 -5.10 4.79
C THR A 70 -3.19 -4.27 5.26
N GLY A 71 -2.92 -3.12 5.92
CA GLY A 71 -3.96 -2.18 6.32
C GLY A 71 -4.81 -1.68 5.15
N MET A 72 -4.18 -1.39 4.00
CA MET A 72 -4.87 -0.99 2.78
C MET A 72 -5.82 -2.08 2.25
N MET A 73 -5.40 -3.35 2.23
CA MET A 73 -6.24 -4.47 1.81
C MET A 73 -7.41 -4.70 2.76
N VAL A 74 -7.16 -4.65 4.06
CA VAL A 74 -8.21 -4.81 5.08
C VAL A 74 -9.27 -3.71 4.92
N GLY A 75 -8.86 -2.45 4.78
CA GLY A 75 -9.77 -1.33 4.54
C GLY A 75 -10.56 -1.47 3.24
N GLY A 76 -9.90 -1.89 2.15
CA GLY A 76 -10.53 -2.12 0.86
C GLY A 76 -11.59 -3.23 0.90
N ILE A 77 -11.28 -4.37 1.51
CA ILE A 77 -12.22 -5.49 1.64
C ILE A 77 -13.40 -5.09 2.54
N ALA A 78 -13.15 -4.44 3.67
CA ALA A 78 -14.22 -3.96 4.55
C ALA A 78 -15.15 -2.98 3.82
N ALA A 79 -14.61 -2.06 3.02
CA ALA A 79 -15.41 -1.15 2.21
C ALA A 79 -16.26 -1.90 1.17
N LEU A 80 -15.71 -2.93 0.51
CA LEU A 80 -16.48 -3.77 -0.43
C LEU A 80 -17.61 -4.52 0.28
N MET A 81 -17.35 -5.09 1.46
CA MET A 81 -18.39 -5.75 2.24
C MET A 81 -19.50 -4.78 2.66
N LEU A 82 -19.13 -3.56 3.07
CA LEU A 82 -20.09 -2.52 3.39
C LEU A 82 -20.93 -2.10 2.17
N GLN A 83 -20.30 -1.99 1.00
CA GLN A 83 -20.99 -1.68 -0.26
C GLN A 83 -21.98 -2.79 -0.67
N MET A 84 -21.60 -4.07 -0.46
CA MET A 84 -22.45 -5.22 -0.77
C MET A 84 -23.65 -5.38 0.18
N LEU A 85 -23.68 -4.67 1.31
CA LEU A 85 -24.83 -4.67 2.22
C LEU A 85 -26.08 -4.03 1.57
N HIS A 86 -25.90 -3.18 0.56
CA HIS A 86 -27.01 -2.56 -0.14
C HIS A 86 -27.59 -3.49 -1.24
N PRO A 87 -28.87 -3.90 -1.18
CA PRO A 87 -29.44 -4.90 -2.07
C PRO A 87 -29.40 -4.51 -3.55
N ALA A 88 -29.51 -3.20 -3.86
CA ALA A 88 -29.38 -2.72 -5.24
C ALA A 88 -27.96 -2.84 -5.81
N VAL A 89 -26.93 -2.77 -4.95
CA VAL A 89 -25.53 -2.94 -5.38
C VAL A 89 -25.27 -4.43 -5.67
N LEU A 90 -25.81 -5.32 -4.83
CA LEU A 90 -25.68 -6.75 -5.02
C LEU A 90 -26.34 -7.22 -6.33
N ALA A 91 -27.56 -6.76 -6.61
CA ALA A 91 -28.28 -7.05 -7.86
C ALA A 91 -27.51 -6.54 -9.09
N GLY A 92 -27.01 -5.29 -9.04
CA GLY A 92 -26.19 -4.73 -10.12
C GLY A 92 -24.90 -5.50 -10.37
N VAL A 93 -24.24 -6.01 -9.31
CA VAL A 93 -23.04 -6.85 -9.46
C VAL A 93 -23.38 -8.23 -10.03
N TRP A 94 -24.49 -8.83 -9.59
CA TRP A 94 -24.92 -10.16 -10.04
C TRP A 94 -25.31 -10.16 -11.52
N ASP A 95 -26.07 -9.15 -11.95
CA ASP A 95 -26.68 -9.13 -13.28
C ASP A 95 -25.77 -8.51 -14.37
N HIS A 96 -24.84 -7.62 -14.01
CA HIS A 96 -24.14 -6.77 -15.01
C HIS A 96 -22.61 -6.71 -14.86
N SER A 97 -22.01 -7.43 -13.92
CA SER A 97 -20.58 -7.27 -13.64
C SER A 97 -19.69 -8.27 -14.37
N GLN A 98 -18.72 -7.74 -15.13
CA GLN A 98 -17.56 -8.52 -15.61
C GLN A 98 -16.46 -8.69 -14.54
N PHE A 99 -16.83 -8.58 -13.25
CA PHE A 99 -15.88 -8.71 -12.14
C PHE A 99 -15.04 -9.99 -12.21
N ARG A 100 -15.63 -11.11 -12.62
CA ARG A 100 -14.96 -12.41 -12.67
C ARG A 100 -13.85 -12.47 -13.73
N SER A 101 -13.94 -11.69 -14.80
CA SER A 101 -12.97 -11.68 -15.90
C SER A 101 -11.90 -10.58 -15.77
N ASP A 102 -12.13 -9.50 -15.02
CA ASP A 102 -11.15 -8.41 -14.82
C ASP A 102 -11.06 -7.92 -13.36
N LEU A 103 -10.97 -8.85 -12.40
CA LEU A 103 -10.79 -8.47 -11.00
C LEU A 103 -9.44 -7.78 -10.76
N ASN A 104 -8.37 -8.37 -11.28
CA ASN A 104 -7.02 -7.88 -11.07
C ASN A 104 -6.80 -6.50 -11.70
N GLY A 105 -7.31 -6.23 -12.91
CA GLY A 105 -7.18 -4.91 -13.52
C GLY A 105 -7.99 -3.84 -12.79
N ARG A 106 -9.16 -4.18 -12.22
CA ARG A 106 -9.92 -3.27 -11.35
C ARG A 106 -9.17 -2.96 -10.04
N LEU A 107 -8.62 -3.98 -9.37
CA LEU A 107 -7.82 -3.80 -8.16
C LEU A 107 -6.62 -2.87 -8.42
N ARG A 108 -5.94 -3.09 -9.55
CA ARG A 108 -4.79 -2.31 -10.00
C ARG A 108 -5.12 -0.83 -10.21
N ARG A 109 -6.23 -0.54 -10.91
CA ARG A 109 -6.71 0.85 -11.12
C ARG A 109 -7.01 1.55 -9.80
N THR A 110 -7.66 0.88 -8.85
CA THR A 110 -7.95 1.44 -7.53
C THR A 110 -6.68 1.68 -6.73
N ALA A 111 -5.75 0.72 -6.71
CA ALA A 111 -4.47 0.86 -6.02
C ALA A 111 -3.65 2.02 -6.58
N ARG A 112 -3.61 2.16 -7.91
CA ARG A 112 -2.94 3.28 -8.60
C ARG A 112 -3.59 4.62 -8.29
N PHE A 113 -4.91 4.70 -8.28
CA PHE A 113 -5.64 5.91 -7.90
C PHE A 113 -5.28 6.37 -6.49
N ILE A 114 -5.32 5.45 -5.51
CA ILE A 114 -4.96 5.74 -4.11
C ILE A 114 -3.50 6.17 -3.98
N ALA A 115 -2.60 5.50 -4.70
CA ALA A 115 -1.18 5.82 -4.67
C ALA A 115 -0.90 7.21 -5.27
N LEU A 116 -1.56 7.58 -6.37
CA LEU A 116 -1.44 8.92 -6.95
C LEU A 116 -1.97 9.98 -5.98
N THR A 117 -3.19 9.82 -5.47
CA THR A 117 -3.78 10.82 -4.57
C THR A 117 -3.01 10.97 -3.25
N THR A 118 -2.33 9.92 -2.79
CA THR A 118 -1.57 9.96 -1.53
C THR A 118 -0.14 10.48 -1.71
N TYR A 119 0.54 10.07 -2.79
CA TYR A 119 1.99 10.17 -2.91
C TYR A 119 2.48 11.09 -4.03
N SER A 120 1.59 11.55 -4.93
CA SER A 120 1.94 12.45 -6.04
C SER A 120 1.61 13.89 -5.72
#